data_AF-A0A1F8Q6M4-F1
#
_entry.id   AF-A0A1F8Q6M4-F1
#
_cell.length_a   1.000
_cell.length_b   1.000
_cell.length_c   1.000
_cell.angle_alpha   90.00
_cell.angle_beta   90.00
_cell.angle_gamma   90.00
#
_symmetry.space_group_name_H-M   'P 1'
#
loop_
_entity.id
_entity.type
_entity.pdbx_description
1 polymer ?
#
loop_
_entity_poly.entity_id
_entity_poly.type
_entity_poly.pdbx_seq_one_letter_code
_entity_poly.pdbx_strand_id
1 'polypeptide(L)'
;MTQRARPQRILIASSHALFGQGLRSLLLTRQKAEIEVVGMVSNLGEALAAIDMLDPDLVIVDYDDRALNREEFLARFVGSEKKLRVVLLSLQNPEEAIVYDRRTMAAAQIDRWLEEWPTADEAEAPRPPSGVVPLSVNRLRRNTMKHLIIAGIFVVLVTVLLIVGMGQVRLLPEAASLQAIPIDSMFDLEFKVIYFLFALIVVFMLYSIVVFRRKPGDTTDARHIEGNTKLEVTWTIIPLVTVLTFSFLGAQSLAETQAIGDSVMEVNVIGSQWTWRFEYPDSGIISNELRLPVGTQALLHLSSTDVIHSFWVPEFRVKQDALPGGEEFIRDLRVTPTKIGDYKVRCAELCGLQHTYMEAPVIVMAEADFKDWVIVESGLSPDPVVRGQKWYENFGCSACHTLDGTIKVGPSWKGLYGSEAKFTDGTTVVADDAYIIESIRNPGAKTVEGFTPGLMPQNISDKMSDDQISDVIEFIKTLK
;
A
#
# COMPACT_ATOMS: atom_id res chain seq x y z
N MET A 1 63.49 -58.99 -8.34
CA MET A 1 62.54 -58.61 -7.27
C MET A 1 62.28 -57.12 -7.40
N THR A 2 61.16 -56.74 -8.01
CA THR A 2 60.71 -55.34 -8.13
C THR A 2 60.08 -54.91 -6.82
N GLN A 3 60.66 -53.92 -6.14
CA GLN A 3 60.05 -53.26 -4.99
C GLN A 3 58.71 -52.66 -5.41
N ARG A 4 57.60 -53.07 -4.78
CA ARG A 4 56.33 -52.34 -4.88
C ARG A 4 56.53 -50.94 -4.28
N ALA A 5 56.02 -49.92 -4.95
CA ALA A 5 56.02 -48.56 -4.44
C ALA A 5 55.23 -48.51 -3.11
N ARG A 6 55.61 -47.62 -2.20
CA ARG A 6 54.85 -47.39 -0.96
C ARG A 6 53.61 -46.56 -1.32
N PRO A 7 52.41 -46.88 -0.79
CA PRO A 7 51.22 -46.07 -1.02
C PRO A 7 51.42 -44.64 -0.52
N GLN A 8 50.90 -43.66 -1.25
CA GLN A 8 50.87 -42.25 -0.85
C GLN A 8 49.89 -42.06 0.31
N ARG A 9 50.38 -41.52 1.41
CA ARG A 9 49.66 -41.40 2.67
C ARG A 9 49.02 -40.02 2.79
N ILE A 10 47.70 -39.97 2.87
CA ILE A 10 46.93 -38.72 2.86
C ILE A 10 46.23 -38.51 4.20
N LEU A 11 46.40 -37.32 4.78
CA LEU A 11 45.62 -36.85 5.92
C LEU A 11 44.57 -35.84 5.43
N ILE A 12 43.32 -35.99 5.86
CA ILE A 12 42.24 -35.03 5.54
C ILE A 12 41.88 -34.24 6.79
N ALA A 13 41.96 -32.92 6.72
CA ALA A 13 41.58 -32.01 7.80
C ALA A 13 40.30 -31.26 7.41
N SER A 14 39.18 -31.59 8.06
CA SER A 14 37.90 -30.89 7.91
C SER A 14 36.98 -31.22 9.10
N SER A 15 36.35 -30.20 9.67
CA SER A 15 35.27 -30.34 10.65
C SER A 15 33.94 -30.78 10.02
N HIS A 16 33.81 -30.68 8.69
CA HIS A 16 32.63 -31.09 7.94
C HIS A 16 32.68 -32.60 7.62
N ALA A 17 31.99 -33.40 8.43
CA ALA A 17 32.01 -34.87 8.31
C ALA A 17 31.62 -35.41 6.92
N LEU A 18 30.63 -34.80 6.26
CA LEU A 18 30.18 -35.21 4.93
C LEU A 18 31.20 -34.90 3.84
N PHE A 19 31.90 -33.76 3.94
CA PHE A 19 32.96 -33.39 3.01
C PHE A 19 34.15 -34.35 3.12
N GLY A 20 34.62 -34.61 4.34
CA GLY A 20 35.71 -35.54 4.59
C GLY A 20 35.41 -36.96 4.10
N GLN A 21 34.19 -37.47 4.35
CA GLN A 21 33.77 -38.78 3.86
C GLN A 21 33.61 -38.84 2.34
N GLY A 22 33.05 -37.80 1.72
CA GLY A 22 32.93 -37.68 0.27
C GLY A 22 34.28 -37.66 -0.43
N LEU A 23 35.23 -36.87 0.09
CA LEU A 23 36.58 -36.79 -0.43
C LEU A 23 37.35 -38.11 -0.28
N ARG A 24 37.23 -38.77 0.88
CA ARG A 24 37.80 -40.12 1.10
C ARG A 24 37.26 -41.12 0.09
N SER A 25 35.94 -41.13 -0.15
CA SER A 25 35.31 -42.01 -1.14
C SER A 25 35.82 -41.73 -2.56
N LEU A 26 35.95 -40.45 -2.94
CA LEU A 26 36.46 -40.04 -4.25
C LEU A 26 37.91 -40.48 -4.46
N LEU A 27 38.77 -40.30 -3.45
CA LEU A 27 40.18 -40.70 -3.50
C LEU A 27 40.35 -42.23 -3.62
N LEU A 28 39.53 -43.01 -2.91
CA LEU A 28 39.57 -44.48 -2.98
C LEU A 28 38.99 -45.03 -4.28
N THR A 29 38.04 -44.32 -4.91
CA THR A 29 37.38 -44.77 -6.14
C THR A 29 38.26 -44.51 -7.39
N ARG A 30 39.16 -43.51 -7.35
CA ARG A 30 40.12 -43.23 -8.43
C ARG A 30 41.32 -44.21 -8.36
N GLN A 31 41.10 -45.45 -8.78
CA GLN A 31 42.01 -46.63 -8.75
C GLN A 31 43.43 -46.51 -9.40
N LYS A 32 43.93 -45.33 -9.75
CA LYS A 32 45.23 -45.19 -10.46
C LYS A 32 46.46 -44.96 -9.58
N ALA A 33 46.29 -44.71 -8.29
CA ALA A 33 47.40 -44.52 -7.36
C ALA A 33 47.17 -45.37 -6.11
N GLU A 34 48.21 -46.05 -5.63
CA GLU A 34 48.21 -46.69 -4.31
C GLU A 34 48.11 -45.56 -3.28
N ILE A 35 46.90 -45.19 -2.88
CA ILE A 35 46.60 -44.11 -1.93
C ILE A 35 46.05 -44.70 -0.64
N GLU A 36 46.60 -44.28 0.49
CA GLU A 36 46.14 -44.64 1.83
C GLU A 36 45.69 -43.38 2.57
N VAL A 37 44.42 -43.28 2.93
CA VAL A 37 43.95 -42.20 3.82
C VAL A 37 44.25 -42.61 5.25
N VAL A 38 45.30 -42.03 5.84
CA VAL A 38 45.84 -42.42 7.15
C VAL A 38 45.08 -41.82 8.33
N GLY A 39 44.29 -40.77 8.10
CA GLY A 39 43.48 -40.14 9.15
C GLY A 39 42.53 -39.08 8.61
N MET A 40 41.51 -38.78 9.41
CA MET A 40 40.63 -37.63 9.24
C MET A 40 40.54 -36.90 10.58
N VAL A 41 40.78 -35.60 10.57
CA VAL A 41 40.85 -34.74 11.77
C VAL A 41 39.93 -33.55 11.59
N SER A 42 39.34 -33.07 12.68
CA SER A 42 38.30 -32.04 12.64
C SER A 42 38.72 -30.68 13.19
N ASN A 43 39.93 -30.57 13.76
CA ASN A 43 40.45 -29.32 14.28
C ASN A 43 41.97 -29.20 14.12
N LEU A 44 42.46 -27.97 14.27
CA LEU A 44 43.85 -27.61 14.03
C LEU A 44 44.85 -28.33 14.94
N GLY A 45 44.53 -28.48 16.23
CA GLY A 45 45.40 -29.15 17.20
C GLY A 45 45.59 -30.63 16.88
N GLU A 46 44.50 -31.32 16.54
CA GLU A 46 44.54 -32.71 16.10
C GLU A 46 45.27 -32.88 14.76
N ALA A 47 45.10 -31.93 13.83
CA ALA A 47 45.78 -31.97 12.54
C ALA A 47 47.29 -31.89 12.68
N LEU A 48 47.80 -30.99 13.52
CA LEU A 48 49.23 -30.87 13.77
C LEU A 48 49.79 -32.11 14.47
N ALA A 49 49.11 -32.63 15.48
CA ALA A 49 49.51 -33.86 16.17
C ALA A 49 49.51 -35.08 15.23
N ALA A 50 48.51 -35.18 14.35
CA ALA A 50 48.39 -36.25 13.37
C ALA A 50 49.47 -36.17 12.28
N ILE A 51 49.91 -34.98 11.87
CA ILE A 51 51.03 -34.82 10.91
C ILE A 51 52.32 -35.41 11.50
N ASP A 52 52.61 -35.13 12.77
CA ASP A 52 53.82 -35.62 13.41
C ASP A 52 53.75 -37.12 13.73
N MET A 53 52.59 -37.60 14.19
CA MET A 53 52.39 -38.99 14.59
C MET A 53 52.21 -39.93 13.39
N LEU A 54 51.45 -39.51 12.38
CA LEU A 54 51.08 -40.37 11.26
C LEU A 54 52.01 -40.18 10.06
N ASP A 55 52.83 -39.13 9.98
CA ASP A 55 53.81 -38.89 8.90
C ASP A 55 53.20 -39.01 7.48
N PRO A 56 52.18 -38.19 7.15
CA PRO A 56 51.54 -38.21 5.83
C PRO A 56 52.43 -37.58 4.74
N ASP A 57 52.23 -37.99 3.48
CA ASP A 57 52.88 -37.40 2.30
C ASP A 57 52.13 -36.16 1.79
N LEU A 58 50.81 -36.10 2.02
CA LEU A 58 49.92 -35.04 1.59
C LEU A 58 48.86 -34.74 2.67
N VAL A 59 48.62 -33.47 2.93
CA VAL A 59 47.48 -33.02 3.76
C VAL A 59 46.50 -32.26 2.88
N ILE A 60 45.22 -32.67 2.91
CA ILE A 60 44.14 -31.93 2.27
C ILE A 60 43.36 -31.21 3.35
N VAL A 61 43.24 -29.89 3.23
CA VAL A 61 42.57 -29.04 4.20
C VAL A 61 41.36 -28.41 3.56
N ASP A 62 40.22 -28.49 4.25
CA ASP A 62 39.02 -27.74 3.93
C ASP A 62 39.28 -26.24 4.17
N TYR A 63 39.32 -25.48 3.08
CA TYR A 63 39.66 -24.07 3.07
C TYR A 63 38.55 -23.19 3.68
N ASP A 64 37.29 -23.64 3.59
CA ASP A 64 36.14 -22.86 4.07
C ASP A 64 35.84 -23.12 5.55
N ASP A 65 36.58 -24.03 6.18
CA ASP A 65 36.39 -24.43 7.56
C ASP A 65 36.96 -23.42 8.55
N ARG A 66 36.07 -22.75 9.30
CA ARG A 66 36.46 -21.77 10.32
C ARG A 66 37.13 -22.38 11.55
N ALA A 67 36.95 -23.68 11.81
CA ALA A 67 37.62 -24.39 12.90
C ALA A 67 39.09 -24.70 12.57
N LEU A 68 39.44 -24.72 11.28
CA LEU A 68 40.79 -24.89 10.75
C LEU A 68 41.28 -23.54 10.21
N ASN A 69 41.56 -22.60 11.11
CA ASN A 69 42.02 -21.25 10.77
C ASN A 69 43.21 -21.30 9.77
N ARG A 70 42.97 -20.86 8.53
CA ARG A 70 43.91 -20.90 7.40
C ARG A 70 45.26 -20.27 7.73
N GLU A 71 45.25 -19.08 8.30
CA GLU A 71 46.47 -18.30 8.55
C GLU A 71 47.31 -18.98 9.63
N GLU A 72 46.65 -19.51 10.66
CA GLU A 72 47.31 -20.21 11.75
C GLU A 72 47.85 -21.59 11.32
N PHE A 73 47.09 -22.33 10.49
CA PHE A 73 47.53 -23.60 9.90
C PHE A 73 48.76 -23.39 9.02
N LEU A 74 48.74 -22.41 8.12
CA LEU A 74 49.87 -22.11 7.23
C LEU A 74 51.08 -21.55 7.99
N ALA A 75 50.89 -20.68 8.99
CA ALA A 75 51.99 -20.15 9.79
C ALA A 75 52.72 -21.24 10.60
N ARG A 76 51.98 -22.19 11.17
CA ARG A 76 52.54 -23.34 11.89
C ARG A 76 53.18 -24.36 10.95
N PHE A 77 52.62 -24.52 9.74
CA PHE A 77 53.18 -25.36 8.67
C PHE A 77 54.55 -24.88 8.20
N VAL A 78 54.76 -23.57 8.08
CA VAL A 78 56.05 -22.98 7.66
C VAL A 78 57.19 -23.26 8.65
N GLY A 79 56.88 -23.55 9.92
CA GLY A 79 57.88 -23.80 10.98
C GLY A 79 58.41 -25.24 11.10
N SER A 80 57.84 -26.23 10.39
CA SER A 80 58.27 -27.64 10.46
C SER A 80 59.46 -27.91 9.52
N GLU A 81 60.35 -28.89 9.80
CA GLU A 81 61.48 -29.26 8.90
C GLU A 81 61.14 -30.35 7.87
N LYS A 82 59.93 -30.93 7.89
CA LYS A 82 59.55 -32.04 7.01
C LYS A 82 59.14 -31.56 5.59
N LYS A 83 59.35 -32.43 4.60
CA LYS A 83 58.82 -32.27 3.22
C LYS A 83 57.37 -32.75 3.19
N LEU A 84 56.43 -31.82 3.12
CA LEU A 84 54.99 -32.10 3.13
C LEU A 84 54.31 -31.27 2.04
N ARG A 85 53.37 -31.88 1.32
CA ARG A 85 52.49 -31.14 0.39
C ARG A 85 51.17 -30.84 1.09
N VAL A 86 50.65 -29.64 0.84
CA VAL A 86 49.35 -29.22 1.38
C VAL A 86 48.48 -28.76 0.22
N VAL A 87 47.26 -29.30 0.15
CA VAL A 87 46.24 -28.89 -0.82
C VAL A 87 45.08 -28.29 -0.04
N LEU A 88 44.79 -27.01 -0.31
CA LEU A 88 43.61 -26.34 0.23
C LEU A 88 42.48 -26.44 -0.79
N LEU A 89 41.33 -26.96 -0.37
CA LEU A 89 40.13 -27.12 -1.21
C LEU A 89 38.99 -26.29 -0.65
N SER A 90 38.37 -25.45 -1.47
CA SER A 90 37.14 -24.72 -1.13
C SER A 90 35.93 -25.47 -1.67
N LEU A 91 34.89 -25.58 -0.84
CA LEU A 91 33.55 -26.00 -1.23
C LEU A 91 32.79 -24.87 -1.94
N GLN A 92 33.09 -23.62 -1.61
CA GLN A 92 32.46 -22.45 -2.23
C GLN A 92 33.00 -22.19 -3.64
N ASN A 93 34.27 -22.52 -3.91
CA ASN A 93 34.91 -22.39 -5.22
C ASN A 93 35.55 -23.72 -5.66
N PRO A 94 34.77 -24.67 -6.20
CA PRO A 94 35.26 -26.00 -6.56
C PRO A 94 36.26 -26.04 -7.73
N GLU A 95 36.43 -24.93 -8.45
CA GLU A 95 37.42 -24.80 -9.53
C GLU A 95 38.78 -24.28 -9.06
N GLU A 96 38.90 -23.85 -7.79
CA GLU A 96 40.14 -23.33 -7.22
C GLU A 96 40.68 -24.28 -6.15
N ALA A 97 41.86 -24.83 -6.41
CA ALA A 97 42.64 -25.57 -5.42
C ALA A 97 44.01 -24.90 -5.29
N ILE A 98 44.39 -24.56 -4.06
CA ILE A 98 45.71 -23.97 -3.80
C ILE A 98 46.64 -25.09 -3.34
N VAL A 99 47.70 -25.33 -4.12
CA VAL A 99 48.70 -26.36 -3.82
C VAL A 99 49.98 -25.68 -3.32
N TYR A 100 50.39 -26.04 -2.11
CA TYR A 100 51.69 -25.66 -1.56
C TYR A 100 52.65 -26.85 -1.64
N ASP A 101 53.75 -26.69 -2.38
CA ASP A 101 54.86 -27.64 -2.46
C ASP A 101 56.12 -26.99 -1.91
N ARG A 102 56.58 -27.42 -0.74
CA ARG A 102 57.79 -26.87 -0.13
C ARG A 102 59.02 -27.51 -0.77
N ARG A 103 59.82 -26.69 -1.47
CA ARG A 103 61.19 -27.05 -1.86
C ARG A 103 62.18 -26.33 -0.93
N THR A 104 63.04 -27.06 -0.26
CA THR A 104 64.17 -26.46 0.46
C THR A 104 65.23 -26.04 -0.58
N MET A 105 65.58 -24.76 -0.61
CA MET A 105 66.60 -24.20 -1.51
C MET A 105 67.69 -23.52 -0.68
N ALA A 106 68.95 -23.59 -1.12
CA ALA A 106 70.03 -22.85 -0.47
C ALA A 106 69.85 -21.35 -0.76
N ALA A 107 70.20 -20.48 0.20
CA ALA A 107 70.00 -19.03 0.07
C ALA A 107 70.61 -18.44 -1.21
N ALA A 108 71.73 -18.98 -1.69
CA ALA A 108 72.40 -18.58 -2.94
C ALA A 108 71.65 -18.96 -4.23
N GLN A 109 70.51 -19.67 -4.13
CA GLN A 109 69.65 -20.03 -5.27
C GLN A 109 68.40 -19.15 -5.36
N ILE A 110 68.16 -18.29 -4.37
CA ILE A 110 66.97 -17.43 -4.30
C ILE A 110 67.00 -16.37 -5.40
N ASP A 111 68.14 -15.72 -5.62
CA ASP A 111 68.25 -14.64 -6.61
C ASP A 111 68.04 -15.15 -8.04
N ARG A 112 68.60 -16.32 -8.40
CA ARG A 112 68.35 -16.97 -9.70
C ARG A 112 66.89 -17.39 -9.89
N TRP A 113 66.25 -17.85 -8.82
CA TRP A 113 64.83 -18.23 -8.88
C TRP A 113 63.92 -17.00 -9.05
N LEU A 114 64.27 -15.86 -8.44
CA LEU A 114 63.58 -14.59 -8.62
C LEU A 114 63.77 -14.03 -10.05
N GLU A 115 64.92 -14.26 -10.68
CA GLU A 115 65.19 -13.88 -12.08
C GLU A 115 64.46 -14.77 -13.09
N GLU A 116 64.10 -16.01 -12.74
CA GLU A 116 63.28 -16.93 -13.56
C GLU A 116 61.78 -16.61 -13.51
N TRP A 117 61.34 -15.64 -12.70
CA TRP A 117 59.95 -15.19 -12.71
C TRP A 117 59.66 -14.38 -13.99
N PRO A 118 58.71 -14.80 -14.84
CA PRO A 118 58.43 -14.08 -16.07
C PRO A 118 57.87 -12.70 -15.71
N THR A 119 58.47 -11.65 -16.25
CA THR A 119 57.80 -10.34 -16.31
C THR A 119 56.57 -10.49 -17.19
N ALA A 120 55.51 -9.75 -16.88
CA ALA A 120 54.15 -9.97 -17.39
C ALA A 120 54.00 -10.00 -18.94
N ASP A 121 55.03 -9.60 -19.69
CA ASP A 121 55.05 -9.58 -21.14
C ASP A 121 55.60 -10.87 -21.81
N GLU A 122 56.21 -11.81 -21.06
CA GLU A 122 56.80 -13.05 -21.62
C GLU A 122 56.02 -14.35 -21.33
N ALA A 123 54.94 -14.30 -20.55
CA ALA A 123 54.10 -15.47 -20.32
C ALA A 123 53.10 -15.67 -21.47
N GLU A 124 53.47 -16.44 -22.50
CA GLU A 124 52.50 -16.96 -23.47
C GLU A 124 51.51 -17.87 -22.71
N ALA A 125 50.36 -17.32 -22.33
CA ALA A 125 49.29 -18.08 -21.69
C ALA A 125 48.94 -19.30 -22.59
N PRO A 126 48.78 -20.51 -22.04
CA PRO A 126 48.47 -21.68 -22.83
C PRO A 126 47.20 -21.44 -23.65
N ARG A 127 47.31 -21.55 -24.98
CA ARG A 127 46.15 -21.39 -25.88
C ARG A 127 45.13 -22.49 -25.53
N PRO A 128 43.85 -22.16 -25.38
CA PRO A 128 42.83 -23.15 -25.07
C PRO A 128 42.78 -24.22 -26.18
N PRO A 129 42.45 -25.48 -25.84
CA PRO A 129 42.37 -26.56 -26.82
C PRO A 129 41.43 -26.16 -27.97
N SER A 130 41.85 -26.44 -29.20
CA SER A 130 41.11 -26.14 -30.42
C SER A 130 39.71 -26.77 -30.36
N GLY A 131 38.71 -25.95 -30.06
CA GLY A 131 37.32 -26.35 -29.83
C GLY A 131 36.62 -25.59 -28.71
N VAL A 132 37.36 -24.99 -27.78
CA VAL A 132 36.79 -24.13 -26.72
C VAL A 132 36.98 -22.67 -27.13
N VAL A 133 35.93 -22.06 -27.66
CA VAL A 133 35.87 -20.61 -27.86
C VAL A 133 35.52 -19.99 -26.50
N PRO A 134 36.41 -19.28 -25.81
CA PRO A 134 36.01 -18.51 -24.64
C PRO A 134 34.95 -17.51 -25.11
N LEU A 135 33.73 -17.62 -24.55
CA LEU A 135 32.70 -16.62 -24.76
C LEU A 135 33.28 -15.30 -24.24
N SER A 136 33.68 -14.41 -25.14
CA SER A 136 34.26 -13.14 -24.74
C SER A 136 33.31 -12.45 -23.77
N VAL A 137 33.83 -11.89 -22.68
CA VAL A 137 33.07 -11.10 -21.70
C VAL A 137 32.21 -10.03 -22.42
N ASN A 138 32.71 -9.53 -23.56
CA ASN A 138 32.01 -8.62 -24.46
C ASN A 138 30.77 -9.23 -25.12
N ARG A 139 30.77 -10.52 -25.50
CA ARG A 139 29.61 -11.21 -26.09
C ARG A 139 28.50 -11.45 -25.05
N LEU A 140 28.88 -11.78 -23.80
CA LEU A 140 27.94 -11.96 -22.68
C LEU A 140 27.30 -10.62 -22.27
N ARG A 141 28.11 -9.58 -22.04
CA ARG A 141 27.60 -8.21 -21.77
C ARG A 141 26.66 -7.72 -22.88
N ARG A 142 27.01 -7.98 -24.14
CA ARG A 142 26.18 -7.59 -25.29
C ARG A 142 24.83 -8.29 -25.32
N ASN A 143 24.72 -9.55 -24.87
CA ASN A 143 23.44 -10.25 -24.83
C ASN A 143 22.57 -9.80 -23.65
N THR A 144 23.14 -9.56 -22.46
CA THR A 144 22.40 -8.99 -21.33
C THR A 144 21.86 -7.59 -21.65
N MET A 145 22.69 -6.74 -22.27
CA MET A 145 22.26 -5.40 -22.70
C MET A 145 21.11 -5.45 -23.72
N LYS A 146 21.10 -6.44 -24.63
CA LYS A 146 19.98 -6.62 -25.57
C LYS A 146 18.66 -6.90 -24.86
N HIS A 147 18.65 -7.80 -23.87
CA HIS A 147 17.43 -8.12 -23.13
C HIS A 147 16.89 -6.91 -22.37
N LEU A 148 17.78 -6.15 -21.70
CA LEU A 148 17.41 -4.93 -21.00
C LEU A 148 16.87 -3.85 -21.94
N ILE A 149 17.48 -3.67 -23.12
CA ILE A 149 17.01 -2.70 -24.12
C ILE A 149 15.62 -3.11 -24.63
N ILE A 150 15.42 -4.39 -24.97
CA ILE A 150 14.12 -4.88 -25.48
C ILE A 150 13.03 -4.70 -24.41
N ALA A 151 13.30 -5.15 -23.18
CA ALA A 151 12.35 -4.97 -22.08
C ALA A 151 12.06 -3.47 -21.82
N GLY A 152 13.09 -2.62 -21.83
CA GLY A 152 12.94 -1.17 -21.69
C GLY A 152 12.07 -0.55 -22.78
N ILE A 153 12.23 -0.95 -24.04
CA ILE A 153 11.36 -0.51 -25.15
C ILE A 153 9.92 -0.92 -24.89
N PHE A 154 9.68 -2.17 -24.47
CA PHE A 154 8.33 -2.62 -24.13
C PHE A 154 7.75 -1.87 -22.93
N VAL A 155 8.54 -1.54 -21.90
CA VAL A 155 8.09 -0.71 -20.77
C VAL A 155 7.61 0.64 -21.28
N VAL A 156 8.41 1.32 -22.10
CA VAL A 156 8.02 2.62 -22.68
C VAL A 156 6.75 2.49 -23.51
N LEU A 157 6.68 1.49 -24.40
CA LEU A 157 5.53 1.27 -25.26
C LEU A 157 4.25 0.99 -24.47
N VAL A 158 4.31 0.09 -23.49
CA VAL A 158 3.16 -0.23 -22.62
C VAL A 158 2.76 0.98 -21.77
N THR A 159 3.72 1.74 -21.24
CA THR A 159 3.45 2.96 -20.48
C THR A 159 2.70 3.99 -21.34
N VAL A 160 3.17 4.23 -22.56
CA VAL A 160 2.52 5.17 -23.50
C VAL A 160 1.12 4.68 -23.87
N LEU A 161 0.95 3.39 -24.14
CA LEU A 161 -0.37 2.81 -24.42
C LEU A 161 -1.34 2.96 -23.24
N LEU A 162 -0.87 2.76 -22.01
CA LEU A 162 -1.67 2.95 -20.80
C LEU A 162 -2.06 4.41 -20.62
N ILE A 163 -1.12 5.36 -20.76
CA ILE A 163 -1.41 6.80 -20.66
C ILE A 163 -2.44 7.23 -21.70
N VAL A 164 -2.25 6.85 -22.97
CA VAL A 164 -3.16 7.23 -24.06
C VAL A 164 -4.52 6.56 -23.89
N GLY A 165 -4.54 5.26 -23.58
CA GLY A 165 -5.76 4.48 -23.44
C GLY A 165 -6.59 4.89 -22.23
N MET A 166 -5.97 4.99 -21.06
CA MET A 166 -6.65 5.42 -19.83
C MET A 166 -7.04 6.90 -19.86
N GLY A 167 -6.30 7.74 -20.59
CA GLY A 167 -6.68 9.13 -20.82
C GLY A 167 -8.00 9.31 -21.60
N GLN A 168 -8.51 8.27 -22.26
CA GLN A 168 -9.84 8.28 -22.89
C GLN A 168 -10.96 7.89 -21.91
N VAL A 169 -10.63 7.34 -20.74
CA VAL A 169 -11.60 6.87 -19.75
C VAL A 169 -11.86 7.98 -18.75
N ARG A 170 -13.12 8.39 -18.62
CA ARG A 170 -13.55 9.34 -17.58
C ARG A 170 -13.85 8.57 -16.29
N LEU A 171 -12.83 8.43 -15.44
CA LEU A 171 -12.95 7.74 -14.14
C LEU A 171 -13.75 8.55 -13.11
N LEU A 172 -13.59 9.88 -13.14
CA LEU A 172 -14.24 10.80 -12.23
C LEU A 172 -15.33 11.58 -12.95
N PRO A 173 -16.41 12.00 -12.26
CA PRO A 173 -17.41 12.88 -12.85
C PRO A 173 -16.78 14.24 -13.16
N GLU A 174 -17.48 15.08 -13.92
CA GLU A 174 -16.96 16.40 -14.29
C GLU A 174 -16.63 17.25 -13.04
N ALA A 175 -15.48 17.92 -13.06
CA ALA A 175 -15.07 18.80 -11.97
C ALA A 175 -15.96 20.05 -11.94
N ALA A 176 -16.50 20.37 -10.76
CA ALA A 176 -17.44 21.50 -10.56
C ALA A 176 -17.06 22.41 -9.39
N SER A 177 -15.83 22.34 -8.89
CA SER A 177 -15.29 23.24 -7.86
C SER A 177 -13.86 23.70 -8.20
N LEU A 178 -13.40 24.79 -7.58
CA LEU A 178 -11.99 25.19 -7.66
C LEU A 178 -11.06 24.18 -7.00
N GLN A 179 -11.50 23.57 -5.90
CA GLN A 179 -10.74 22.55 -5.17
C GLN A 179 -10.48 21.29 -6.00
N ALA A 180 -11.34 20.99 -6.99
CA ALA A 180 -11.17 19.86 -7.87
C ALA A 180 -9.93 19.97 -8.78
N ILE A 181 -9.48 21.18 -9.11
CA ILE A 181 -8.36 21.41 -10.05
C ILE A 181 -7.02 20.85 -9.52
N PRO A 182 -6.54 21.22 -8.32
CA PRO A 182 -5.30 20.68 -7.79
C PRO A 182 -5.41 19.17 -7.50
N ILE A 183 -6.58 18.69 -7.07
CA ILE A 183 -6.83 17.26 -6.83
C ILE A 183 -6.74 16.46 -8.12
N ASP A 184 -7.44 16.86 -9.18
CA ASP A 184 -7.42 16.15 -10.47
C ASP A 184 -6.01 16.20 -11.10
N SER A 185 -5.27 17.29 -10.90
CA SER A 185 -3.86 17.40 -11.34
C SER A 185 -2.94 16.42 -10.61
N MET A 186 -3.13 16.24 -9.30
CA MET A 186 -2.40 15.23 -8.52
C MET A 186 -2.75 13.82 -8.95
N PHE A 187 -4.04 13.51 -9.13
CA PHE A 187 -4.48 12.20 -9.61
C PHE A 187 -3.90 11.87 -10.99
N ASP A 188 -3.91 12.82 -11.94
CA ASP A 188 -3.32 12.64 -13.27
C ASP A 188 -1.81 12.35 -13.20
N LEU A 189 -1.07 13.08 -12.35
CA LEU A 189 0.36 12.83 -12.13
C LEU A 189 0.60 11.45 -11.50
N GLU A 190 -0.14 11.11 -10.44
CA GLU A 190 -0.04 9.83 -9.75
C GLU A 190 -0.33 8.66 -10.70
N PHE A 191 -1.40 8.74 -11.49
CA PHE A 191 -1.74 7.71 -12.46
C PHE A 191 -0.64 7.52 -13.50
N LYS A 192 -0.05 8.60 -14.03
CA LYS A 192 1.08 8.49 -14.97
C LYS A 192 2.28 7.75 -14.37
N VAL A 193 2.62 8.05 -13.11
CA VAL A 193 3.69 7.34 -12.39
C VAL A 193 3.31 5.87 -12.15
N ILE A 194 2.08 5.59 -11.75
CA ILE A 194 1.57 4.22 -11.56
C ILE A 194 1.61 3.44 -12.87
N TYR A 195 1.21 4.01 -14.00
CA TYR A 195 1.26 3.34 -15.31
C TYR A 195 2.69 2.96 -15.68
N PHE A 196 3.65 3.86 -15.43
CA PHE A 196 5.06 3.56 -15.64
C PHE A 196 5.56 2.43 -14.73
N LEU A 197 5.29 2.50 -13.42
CA LEU A 197 5.74 1.47 -12.46
C LEU A 197 5.08 0.11 -12.72
N PHE A 198 3.79 0.11 -13.04
CA PHE A 198 3.06 -1.08 -13.44
C PHE A 198 3.66 -1.70 -14.70
N ALA A 199 3.90 -0.90 -15.75
CA ALA A 199 4.56 -1.37 -16.97
C ALA A 199 5.97 -1.91 -16.67
N LEU A 200 6.75 -1.20 -15.85
CA LEU A 200 8.10 -1.61 -15.43
C LEU A 200 8.08 -2.99 -14.78
N ILE A 201 7.20 -3.24 -13.82
CA ILE A 201 7.15 -4.53 -13.12
C ILE A 201 6.58 -5.62 -14.03
N VAL A 202 5.43 -5.37 -14.66
CA VAL A 202 4.70 -6.39 -15.44
C VAL A 202 5.46 -6.79 -16.70
N VAL A 203 6.04 -5.84 -17.42
CA VAL A 203 6.83 -6.16 -18.62
C VAL A 203 8.05 -6.99 -18.24
N PHE A 204 8.82 -6.60 -17.22
CA PHE A 204 9.99 -7.38 -16.81
C PHE A 204 9.63 -8.78 -16.31
N MET A 205 8.52 -8.90 -15.57
CA MET A 205 8.00 -10.20 -15.11
C MET A 205 7.60 -11.09 -16.29
N LEU A 206 6.72 -10.60 -17.18
CA LEU A 206 6.26 -11.37 -18.34
C LEU A 206 7.39 -11.68 -19.32
N TYR A 207 8.27 -10.72 -19.57
CA TYR A 207 9.47 -10.91 -20.38
C TYR A 207 10.34 -12.03 -19.81
N SER A 208 10.53 -12.05 -18.49
CA SER A 208 11.35 -13.08 -17.85
C SER A 208 10.72 -14.47 -17.94
N ILE A 209 9.41 -14.58 -17.74
CA ILE A 209 8.65 -15.83 -17.88
C ILE A 209 8.76 -16.41 -19.29
N VAL A 210 8.74 -15.55 -20.32
CA VAL A 210 8.76 -16.00 -21.72
C VAL A 210 10.18 -16.26 -22.22
N VAL A 211 11.11 -15.35 -21.96
CA VAL A 211 12.45 -15.34 -22.57
C VAL A 211 13.44 -16.22 -21.82
N PHE A 212 13.36 -16.26 -20.48
CA PHE A 212 14.24 -17.09 -19.65
C PHE A 212 13.63 -18.45 -19.29
N ARG A 213 12.54 -18.84 -19.98
CA ARG A 213 11.98 -20.19 -19.86
C ARG A 213 13.00 -21.24 -20.30
N ARG A 214 13.23 -22.25 -19.45
CA ARG A 214 14.06 -23.41 -19.77
C ARG A 214 13.56 -24.11 -21.04
N LYS A 215 14.47 -24.34 -21.99
CA LYS A 215 14.16 -25.02 -23.26
C LYS A 215 14.06 -26.54 -23.07
N PRO A 216 13.24 -27.25 -23.88
CA PRO A 216 13.22 -28.71 -23.84
C PRO A 216 14.62 -29.30 -24.06
N GLY A 217 15.04 -30.20 -23.17
CA GLY A 217 16.33 -30.88 -23.24
C GLY A 217 17.52 -30.11 -22.66
N ASP A 218 17.36 -28.86 -22.23
CA ASP A 218 18.39 -28.12 -21.50
C ASP A 218 18.49 -28.66 -20.08
N THR A 219 19.65 -29.13 -19.63
CA THR A 219 19.92 -29.60 -18.25
C THR A 219 20.99 -28.78 -17.55
N THR A 220 21.33 -27.62 -18.10
CA THR A 220 22.32 -26.73 -17.51
C THR A 220 21.72 -25.88 -16.41
N ASP A 221 22.53 -25.54 -15.41
CA ASP A 221 22.13 -24.59 -14.38
C ASP A 221 22.29 -23.14 -14.87
N ALA A 222 21.41 -22.26 -14.39
CA ALA A 222 21.58 -20.83 -14.59
C ALA A 222 22.80 -20.32 -13.80
N ARG A 223 23.32 -19.16 -14.22
CA ARG A 223 24.41 -18.49 -13.50
C ARG A 223 23.94 -18.16 -12.07
N HIS A 224 24.74 -18.54 -11.08
CA HIS A 224 24.54 -18.14 -9.69
C HIS A 224 24.78 -16.63 -9.54
N ILE A 225 23.72 -15.86 -9.29
CA ILE A 225 23.74 -14.41 -9.10
C ILE A 225 22.96 -14.11 -7.82
N GLU A 226 23.65 -13.60 -6.80
CA GLU A 226 23.03 -13.36 -5.49
C GLU A 226 22.55 -11.92 -5.29
N GLY A 227 23.07 -10.95 -6.04
CA GLY A 227 22.65 -9.57 -5.86
C GLY A 227 23.46 -8.55 -6.66
N ASN A 228 23.09 -7.29 -6.47
CA ASN A 228 23.79 -6.15 -7.05
C ASN A 228 23.53 -4.92 -6.19
N THR A 229 24.45 -4.63 -5.27
CA THR A 229 24.33 -3.50 -4.33
C THR A 229 24.10 -2.15 -5.03
N LYS A 230 24.66 -1.95 -6.23
CA LYS A 230 24.41 -0.70 -6.99
C LYS A 230 22.96 -0.61 -7.45
N LEU A 231 22.40 -1.70 -7.96
CA LEU A 231 20.98 -1.77 -8.31
C LEU A 231 20.12 -1.59 -7.06
N GLU A 232 20.53 -2.21 -5.95
CA GLU A 232 19.80 -2.15 -4.69
C GLU A 232 19.73 -0.73 -4.10
N VAL A 233 20.84 0.00 -4.12
CA VAL A 233 20.86 1.41 -3.72
C VAL A 233 20.01 2.24 -4.67
N THR A 234 20.12 1.99 -5.98
CA THR A 234 19.39 2.76 -7.01
C THR A 234 17.88 2.62 -6.86
N TRP A 235 17.35 1.40 -6.75
CA TRP A 235 15.92 1.15 -6.61
C TRP A 235 15.38 1.46 -5.22
N THR A 236 16.23 1.86 -4.27
CA THR A 236 15.82 2.29 -2.92
C THR A 236 15.72 3.81 -2.88
N ILE A 237 16.75 4.49 -3.41
CA ILE A 237 16.80 5.95 -3.47
C ILE A 237 15.71 6.51 -4.39
N ILE A 238 15.49 5.90 -5.57
CA ILE A 238 14.49 6.41 -6.52
C ILE A 238 13.08 6.44 -5.91
N PRO A 239 12.53 5.34 -5.35
CA PRO A 239 11.23 5.39 -4.69
C PRO A 239 11.19 6.34 -3.50
N LEU A 240 12.26 6.41 -2.69
CA LEU A 240 12.34 7.34 -1.56
C LEU A 240 12.19 8.79 -2.03
N VAL A 241 12.95 9.21 -3.05
CA VAL A 241 12.85 10.56 -3.61
C VAL A 241 11.47 10.81 -4.21
N THR A 242 10.89 9.83 -4.90
CA THR A 242 9.54 9.91 -5.46
C THR A 242 8.50 10.17 -4.36
N VAL A 243 8.48 9.38 -3.28
CA VAL A 243 7.50 9.57 -2.19
C VAL A 243 7.69 10.90 -1.46
N LEU A 244 8.93 11.35 -1.27
CA LEU A 244 9.21 12.68 -0.68
C LEU A 244 8.71 13.81 -1.57
N THR A 245 8.85 13.67 -2.89
CA THR A 245 8.34 14.64 -3.87
C THR A 245 6.81 14.68 -3.84
N PHE A 246 6.13 13.54 -3.86
CA PHE A 246 4.67 13.47 -3.75
C PHE A 246 4.18 14.00 -2.41
N SER A 247 4.89 13.75 -1.32
CA SER A 247 4.55 14.31 -0.01
C SER A 247 4.59 15.84 -0.02
N PHE A 248 5.59 16.44 -0.66
CA PHE A 248 5.69 17.90 -0.81
C PHE A 248 4.55 18.45 -1.69
N LEU A 249 4.32 17.86 -2.87
CA LEU A 249 3.25 18.28 -3.77
C LEU A 249 1.87 18.10 -3.15
N GLY A 250 1.64 17.00 -2.42
CA GLY A 250 0.41 16.74 -1.69
C GLY A 250 0.16 17.77 -0.59
N ALA A 251 1.19 18.17 0.16
CA ALA A 251 1.08 19.24 1.14
C ALA A 251 0.70 20.59 0.50
N GLN A 252 1.29 20.92 -0.66
CA GLN A 252 0.91 22.10 -1.42
C GLN A 252 -0.56 22.03 -1.90
N SER A 253 -0.95 20.90 -2.50
CA SER A 253 -2.33 20.67 -2.95
C SER A 253 -3.34 20.77 -1.80
N LEU A 254 -2.98 20.30 -0.60
CA LEU A 254 -3.82 20.44 0.59
C LEU A 254 -3.96 21.91 1.01
N ALA A 255 -2.86 22.67 1.01
CA ALA A 255 -2.90 24.10 1.33
C ALA A 255 -3.77 24.89 0.33
N GLU A 256 -3.68 24.57 -0.96
CA GLU A 256 -4.50 25.20 -2.01
C GLU A 256 -5.99 24.89 -1.86
N THR A 257 -6.35 23.64 -1.53
CA THR A 257 -7.76 23.26 -1.34
C THR A 257 -8.38 23.87 -0.08
N GLN A 258 -7.57 24.17 0.94
CA GLN A 258 -7.99 24.79 2.19
C GLN A 258 -7.93 26.32 2.20
N ALA A 259 -7.46 26.95 1.11
CA ALA A 259 -7.30 28.39 1.03
C ALA A 259 -8.62 29.15 1.24
N ILE A 260 -8.56 30.22 2.04
CA ILE A 260 -9.70 31.09 2.33
C ILE A 260 -9.82 32.12 1.20
N GLY A 261 -11.01 32.25 0.62
CA GLY A 261 -11.34 33.25 -0.38
C GLY A 261 -11.81 34.57 0.22
N ASP A 262 -11.92 35.61 -0.61
CA ASP A 262 -12.28 36.97 -0.17
C ASP A 262 -13.77 37.13 0.21
N SER A 263 -14.64 36.28 -0.35
CA SER A 263 -16.08 36.26 -0.08
C SER A 263 -16.51 34.86 0.30
N VAL A 264 -16.96 34.71 1.55
CA VAL A 264 -17.32 33.43 2.15
C VAL A 264 -18.78 33.47 2.60
N MET A 265 -19.57 32.49 2.16
CA MET A 265 -20.89 32.19 2.70
C MET A 265 -20.78 31.06 3.72
N GLU A 266 -21.38 31.21 4.88
CA GLU A 266 -21.40 30.17 5.91
C GLU A 266 -22.68 29.34 5.82
N VAL A 267 -22.54 28.01 5.94
CA VAL A 267 -23.66 27.08 6.00
C VAL A 267 -23.35 26.01 7.05
N ASN A 268 -24.22 25.84 8.04
CA ASN A 268 -24.13 24.71 8.94
C ASN A 268 -24.71 23.47 8.23
N VAL A 269 -23.93 22.40 8.19
CA VAL A 269 -24.29 21.13 7.57
C VAL A 269 -24.41 20.09 8.67
N ILE A 270 -25.63 19.63 8.93
CA ILE A 270 -25.93 18.70 10.00
C ILE A 270 -26.31 17.34 9.40
N GLY A 271 -25.54 16.32 9.76
CA GLY A 271 -25.87 14.93 9.46
C GLY A 271 -26.71 14.30 10.58
N SER A 272 -27.75 13.57 10.19
CA SER A 272 -28.55 12.72 11.07
C SER A 272 -28.93 11.44 10.34
N GLN A 273 -29.16 10.33 11.03
CA GLN A 273 -29.67 9.11 10.42
C GLN A 273 -31.09 9.36 9.86
N TRP A 274 -31.34 9.37 8.55
CA TRP A 274 -30.42 9.30 7.39
C TRP A 274 -30.74 10.42 6.39
N THR A 275 -30.51 11.65 6.83
CA THR A 275 -30.82 12.90 6.12
C THR A 275 -29.75 13.96 6.36
N TRP A 276 -29.74 14.99 5.52
CA TRP A 276 -28.92 16.18 5.68
C TRP A 276 -29.81 17.38 5.96
N ARG A 277 -29.38 18.25 6.88
CA ARG A 277 -30.00 19.55 7.13
C ARG A 277 -28.97 20.65 6.91
N PHE A 278 -29.40 21.69 6.20
CA PHE A 278 -28.60 22.85 5.84
C PHE A 278 -29.21 24.08 6.49
N GLU A 279 -28.43 24.76 7.34
CA GLU A 279 -28.87 25.98 8.01
C GLU A 279 -27.99 27.13 7.53
N TYR A 280 -28.61 28.22 7.09
CA TYR A 280 -27.96 29.43 6.58
C TYR A 280 -28.07 30.50 7.66
N PRO A 281 -27.03 30.73 8.50
CA PRO A 281 -27.16 31.56 9.70
C PRO A 281 -27.57 33.00 9.39
N ASP A 282 -27.03 33.59 8.32
CA ASP A 282 -27.29 34.98 7.93
C ASP A 282 -28.74 35.25 7.54
N SER A 283 -29.44 34.26 6.99
CA SER A 283 -30.82 34.38 6.53
C SER A 283 -31.84 33.68 7.43
N GLY A 284 -31.38 32.84 8.38
CA GLY A 284 -32.22 31.99 9.22
C GLY A 284 -32.91 30.85 8.47
N ILE A 285 -32.53 30.59 7.22
CA ILE A 285 -33.14 29.53 6.41
C ILE A 285 -32.64 28.17 6.93
N ILE A 286 -33.59 27.24 7.11
CA ILE A 286 -33.32 25.82 7.32
C ILE A 286 -33.87 25.10 6.09
N SER A 287 -33.08 24.20 5.51
CA SER A 287 -33.43 23.47 4.29
C SER A 287 -32.91 22.03 4.31
N ASN A 288 -33.56 21.15 3.56
CA ASN A 288 -33.11 19.80 3.25
C ASN A 288 -32.34 19.72 1.91
N GLU A 289 -32.11 20.85 1.25
CA GLU A 289 -31.29 20.97 0.05
C GLU A 289 -30.23 22.07 0.22
N LEU A 290 -29.03 21.82 -0.29
CA LEU A 290 -27.96 22.79 -0.27
C LEU A 290 -28.01 23.62 -1.55
N ARG A 291 -28.12 24.94 -1.43
CA ARG A 291 -28.13 25.88 -2.54
C ARG A 291 -26.89 26.75 -2.42
N LEU A 292 -26.13 26.85 -3.50
CA LEU A 292 -24.87 27.59 -3.53
C LEU A 292 -24.83 28.51 -4.76
N PRO A 293 -24.42 29.78 -4.61
CA PRO A 293 -24.13 30.61 -5.77
C PRO A 293 -22.80 30.21 -6.41
N VAL A 294 -22.78 30.11 -7.75
CA VAL A 294 -21.54 29.84 -8.50
C VAL A 294 -20.51 30.94 -8.28
N GLY A 295 -19.23 30.57 -8.14
CA GLY A 295 -18.12 31.50 -7.96
C GLY A 295 -17.91 32.00 -6.53
N THR A 296 -18.87 31.78 -5.62
CA THR A 296 -18.74 32.16 -4.21
C THR A 296 -18.19 30.99 -3.41
N GLN A 297 -17.23 31.26 -2.51
CA GLN A 297 -16.75 30.22 -1.60
C GLN A 297 -17.79 29.99 -0.50
N ALA A 298 -18.16 28.74 -0.28
CA ALA A 298 -18.94 28.31 0.86
C ALA A 298 -18.02 27.67 1.91
N LEU A 299 -18.14 28.14 3.15
CA LEU A 299 -17.59 27.50 4.34
C LEU A 299 -18.70 26.69 4.99
N LEU A 300 -18.58 25.37 4.86
CA LEU A 300 -19.52 24.43 5.43
C LEU A 300 -19.01 24.03 6.81
N HIS A 301 -19.85 24.18 7.84
CA HIS A 301 -19.57 23.74 9.20
C HIS A 301 -20.28 22.41 9.45
N LEU A 302 -19.53 21.32 9.46
CA LEU A 302 -20.07 19.96 9.53
C LEU A 302 -20.15 19.47 10.97
N SER A 303 -21.33 18.95 11.32
CA SER A 303 -21.59 18.30 12.60
C SER A 303 -22.59 17.17 12.44
N SER A 304 -22.66 16.28 13.42
CA SER A 304 -23.67 15.22 13.47
C SER A 304 -24.47 15.26 14.77
N THR A 305 -25.75 14.90 14.68
CA THR A 305 -26.61 14.69 15.84
C THR A 305 -26.47 13.29 16.45
N ASP A 306 -25.95 12.30 15.71
CA ASP A 306 -25.97 10.90 16.15
C ASP A 306 -24.64 10.18 15.94
N VAL A 307 -24.41 9.59 14.77
CA VAL A 307 -23.22 8.81 14.40
C VAL A 307 -22.34 9.62 13.46
N ILE A 308 -21.16 9.10 13.12
CA ILE A 308 -20.32 9.74 12.12
C ILE A 308 -21.00 9.61 10.74
N HIS A 309 -21.04 10.72 10.00
CA HIS A 309 -21.41 10.77 8.59
C HIS A 309 -20.25 11.39 7.79
N SER A 310 -20.33 11.40 6.46
CA SER A 310 -19.35 12.10 5.63
C SER A 310 -20.03 12.79 4.47
N PHE A 311 -19.93 14.11 4.44
CA PHE A 311 -20.49 14.95 3.37
C PHE A 311 -19.59 14.83 2.15
N TRP A 312 -20.13 14.33 1.05
CA TRP A 312 -19.40 14.21 -0.20
C TRP A 312 -20.25 14.52 -1.42
N VAL A 313 -19.82 15.54 -2.17
CA VAL A 313 -20.29 15.82 -3.53
C VAL A 313 -19.16 15.44 -4.49
N PRO A 314 -19.25 14.31 -5.22
CA PRO A 314 -18.15 13.78 -6.03
C PRO A 314 -17.53 14.78 -7.02
N GLU A 315 -18.36 15.63 -7.63
CA GLU A 315 -17.97 16.67 -8.58
C GLU A 315 -17.12 17.77 -7.95
N PHE A 316 -17.21 17.95 -6.62
CA PHE A 316 -16.40 18.93 -5.88
C PHE A 316 -15.05 18.37 -5.40
N ARG A 317 -14.82 17.06 -5.52
CA ARG A 317 -13.59 16.32 -5.12
C ARG A 317 -13.19 16.35 -3.66
N VAL A 318 -13.85 17.17 -2.85
CA VAL A 318 -13.60 17.26 -1.42
C VAL A 318 -14.72 16.58 -0.65
N LYS A 319 -14.34 15.96 0.47
CA LYS A 319 -15.27 15.39 1.44
C LYS A 319 -14.81 15.78 2.84
N GLN A 320 -15.74 15.83 3.77
CA GLN A 320 -15.42 16.01 5.18
C GLN A 320 -16.39 15.23 6.05
N ASP A 321 -15.87 14.66 7.13
CA ASP A 321 -16.66 13.89 8.05
C ASP A 321 -17.43 14.82 9.00
N ALA A 322 -18.70 14.52 9.21
CA ALA A 322 -19.58 15.17 10.16
C ALA A 322 -19.56 14.35 11.46
N LEU A 323 -19.00 14.94 12.52
CA LEU A 323 -18.74 14.24 13.77
C LEU A 323 -19.78 14.60 14.85
N PRO A 324 -20.20 13.63 15.69
CA PRO A 324 -20.97 13.94 16.89
C PRO A 324 -20.06 14.52 17.99
N GLY A 325 -20.64 15.26 18.94
CA GLY A 325 -19.90 15.76 20.12
C GLY A 325 -19.98 17.27 20.39
N GLY A 326 -20.85 18.01 19.68
CA GLY A 326 -21.03 19.45 19.90
C GLY A 326 -19.97 20.31 19.20
N GLU A 327 -19.83 21.57 19.63
CA GLU A 327 -19.05 22.61 18.93
C GLU A 327 -17.57 22.26 18.77
N GLU A 328 -16.96 21.58 19.73
CA GLU A 328 -15.54 21.17 19.68
C GLU A 328 -15.22 20.20 18.53
N PHE A 329 -16.24 19.52 18.02
CA PHE A 329 -16.10 18.51 16.96
C PHE A 329 -16.57 19.01 15.59
N ILE A 330 -16.96 20.29 15.47
CA ILE A 330 -17.28 20.89 14.17
C ILE A 330 -16.06 20.82 13.26
N ARG A 331 -16.29 20.39 12.02
CA ARG A 331 -15.28 20.29 10.98
C ARG A 331 -15.64 21.19 9.82
N ASP A 332 -14.67 21.96 9.36
CA ASP A 332 -14.87 22.85 8.23
C ASP A 332 -14.58 22.13 6.91
N LEU A 333 -15.38 22.45 5.90
CA LEU A 333 -15.12 22.12 4.50
C LEU A 333 -15.33 23.38 3.66
N ARG A 334 -14.34 23.69 2.81
CA ARG A 334 -14.41 24.81 1.88
C ARG A 334 -14.69 24.30 0.47
N VAL A 335 -15.68 24.89 -0.18
CA VAL A 335 -16.03 24.59 -1.57
C VAL A 335 -16.30 25.89 -2.31
N THR A 336 -15.72 26.06 -3.49
CA THR A 336 -16.07 27.15 -4.40
C THR A 336 -16.62 26.54 -5.69
N PRO A 337 -17.96 26.49 -5.87
CA PRO A 337 -18.56 25.90 -7.06
C PRO A 337 -18.21 26.70 -8.32
N THR A 338 -17.84 26.02 -9.40
CA THR A 338 -17.44 26.65 -10.67
C THR A 338 -18.42 26.41 -11.81
N LYS A 339 -19.40 25.52 -11.60
CA LYS A 339 -20.37 25.14 -12.63
C LYS A 339 -21.78 25.10 -12.04
N ILE A 340 -22.70 25.82 -12.69
CA ILE A 340 -24.14 25.78 -12.40
C ILE A 340 -24.68 24.40 -12.75
N GLY A 341 -25.54 23.86 -11.90
CA GLY A 341 -26.18 22.57 -12.12
C GLY A 341 -26.76 21.95 -10.85
N ASP A 342 -27.49 20.86 -11.05
CA ASP A 342 -28.04 20.03 -9.99
C ASP A 342 -27.09 18.87 -9.70
N TYR A 343 -26.59 18.86 -8.47
CA TYR A 343 -25.72 17.84 -7.90
C TYR A 343 -26.42 17.17 -6.72
N LYS A 344 -25.74 16.23 -6.09
CA LYS A 344 -26.20 15.64 -4.84
C LYS A 344 -25.06 15.37 -3.89
N VAL A 345 -25.30 15.64 -2.61
CA VAL A 345 -24.46 15.11 -1.54
C VAL A 345 -24.82 13.65 -1.34
N ARG A 346 -23.81 12.84 -1.07
CA ARG A 346 -23.94 11.45 -0.63
C ARG A 346 -23.23 11.30 0.71
N CYS A 347 -23.78 10.48 1.59
CA CYS A 347 -23.05 10.04 2.76
C CYS A 347 -21.91 9.08 2.36
N ALA A 348 -20.68 9.39 2.75
CA ALA A 348 -19.48 8.61 2.42
C ALA A 348 -18.85 7.90 3.64
N GLU A 349 -19.56 7.83 4.77
CA GLU A 349 -19.17 7.06 5.96
C GLU A 349 -20.35 6.19 6.41
N LEU A 350 -20.10 4.92 6.73
CA LEU A 350 -21.18 3.97 6.99
C LEU A 350 -21.97 4.36 8.25
N CYS A 351 -23.17 4.90 8.04
CA CYS A 351 -23.99 5.49 9.11
C CYS A 351 -25.25 4.67 9.46
N GLY A 352 -25.34 3.41 9.04
CA GLY A 352 -26.44 2.50 9.43
C GLY A 352 -27.30 2.00 8.26
N LEU A 353 -28.50 1.51 8.58
CA LEU A 353 -29.34 0.72 7.66
C LEU A 353 -29.75 1.44 6.37
N GLN A 354 -29.96 2.76 6.40
CA GLN A 354 -30.33 3.55 5.21
C GLN A 354 -29.15 4.37 4.67
N HIS A 355 -27.90 4.01 4.99
CA HIS A 355 -26.71 4.72 4.54
C HIS A 355 -26.68 4.99 3.03
N THR A 356 -27.04 4.00 2.20
CA THR A 356 -27.06 4.12 0.73
C THR A 356 -28.10 5.11 0.20
N TYR A 357 -29.09 5.48 1.01
CA TYR A 357 -30.17 6.40 0.66
C TYR A 357 -29.99 7.78 1.29
N MET A 358 -28.91 7.99 2.06
CA MET A 358 -28.60 9.26 2.70
C MET A 358 -27.97 10.23 1.69
N GLU A 359 -28.83 10.76 0.83
CA GLU A 359 -28.51 11.73 -0.21
C GLU A 359 -29.38 12.98 -0.03
N ALA A 360 -28.89 14.15 -0.47
CA ALA A 360 -29.69 15.38 -0.54
C ALA A 360 -29.29 16.22 -1.77
N PRO A 361 -30.21 17.02 -2.35
CA PRO A 361 -29.91 17.86 -3.49
C PRO A 361 -28.87 18.93 -3.14
N VAL A 362 -27.99 19.22 -4.11
CA VAL A 362 -27.02 20.32 -4.05
C VAL A 362 -27.16 21.13 -5.33
N ILE A 363 -27.72 22.32 -5.26
CA ILE A 363 -28.09 23.14 -6.41
C ILE A 363 -27.12 24.31 -6.50
N VAL A 364 -26.31 24.33 -7.55
CA VAL A 364 -25.43 25.46 -7.86
C VAL A 364 -26.14 26.35 -8.86
N MET A 365 -26.37 27.62 -8.50
CA MET A 365 -27.17 28.56 -9.29
C MET A 365 -26.47 29.91 -9.50
N ALA A 366 -27.05 30.78 -10.32
CA ALA A 366 -26.54 32.14 -10.47
C ALA A 366 -26.73 32.93 -9.17
N GLU A 367 -25.84 33.89 -8.91
CA GLU A 367 -25.89 34.69 -7.68
C GLU A 367 -27.22 35.47 -7.53
N ALA A 368 -27.81 35.93 -8.64
CA ALA A 368 -29.10 36.59 -8.64
C ALA A 368 -30.24 35.64 -8.21
N ASP A 369 -30.28 34.43 -8.77
CA ASP A 369 -31.28 33.42 -8.43
C ASP A 369 -31.17 32.98 -6.96
N PHE A 370 -29.93 32.91 -6.45
CA PHE A 370 -29.69 32.62 -5.03
C PHE A 370 -30.25 33.72 -4.13
N LYS A 371 -30.02 34.99 -4.48
CA LYS A 371 -30.58 36.15 -3.74
C LYS A 371 -32.10 36.14 -3.74
N ASP A 372 -32.72 35.86 -4.88
CA ASP A 372 -34.18 35.74 -4.99
C ASP A 372 -34.72 34.59 -4.14
N TRP A 373 -34.06 33.43 -4.17
CA TRP A 373 -34.40 32.29 -3.31
C TRP A 373 -34.32 32.66 -1.83
N VAL A 374 -33.26 33.35 -1.38
CA VAL A 374 -33.14 33.78 0.02
C VAL A 374 -34.30 34.68 0.42
N ILE A 375 -34.70 35.65 -0.42
CA ILE A 375 -35.82 36.56 -0.14
C ILE A 375 -37.14 35.79 0.03
N VAL A 376 -37.39 34.80 -0.82
CA VAL A 376 -38.62 34.00 -0.76
C VAL A 376 -38.62 33.08 0.45
N GLU A 377 -37.51 32.38 0.68
CA GLU A 377 -37.43 31.29 1.66
C GLU A 377 -37.31 31.78 3.11
N SER A 378 -36.73 32.96 3.31
CA SER A 378 -36.67 33.64 4.61
C SER A 378 -38.03 34.17 5.09
N GLY A 379 -39.01 34.29 4.19
CA GLY A 379 -40.39 34.62 4.55
C GLY A 379 -41.15 33.40 5.09
N LEU A 380 -41.31 33.28 6.40
CA LEU A 380 -42.16 32.24 6.99
C LEU A 380 -43.65 32.50 6.67
N SER A 381 -44.34 31.47 6.15
CA SER A 381 -45.80 31.50 5.98
C SER A 381 -46.50 31.76 7.32
N PRO A 382 -47.56 32.58 7.39
CA PRO A 382 -48.33 32.77 8.62
C PRO A 382 -49.12 31.51 9.02
N ASP A 383 -49.33 30.57 8.10
CA ASP A 383 -50.07 29.33 8.34
C ASP A 383 -49.19 28.26 9.03
N PRO A 384 -49.54 27.81 10.27
CA PRO A 384 -48.78 26.79 11.00
C PRO A 384 -48.74 25.43 10.28
N VAL A 385 -49.75 25.08 9.49
CA VAL A 385 -49.77 23.81 8.74
C VAL A 385 -48.69 23.82 7.66
N VAL A 386 -48.56 24.94 6.94
CA VAL A 386 -47.54 25.13 5.90
C VAL A 386 -46.13 25.09 6.51
N ARG A 387 -45.94 25.74 7.67
CA ARG A 387 -44.67 25.68 8.41
C ARG A 387 -44.39 24.26 8.92
N GLY A 388 -45.38 23.56 9.43
CA GLY A 388 -45.25 22.19 9.92
C GLY A 388 -44.83 21.21 8.84
N GLN A 389 -45.40 21.32 7.64
CA GLN A 389 -44.96 20.54 6.48
C GLN A 389 -43.49 20.83 6.13
N LYS A 390 -43.09 22.10 6.15
CA LYS A 390 -41.70 22.50 5.92
C LYS A 390 -40.76 21.90 6.97
N TRP A 391 -41.14 21.88 8.24
CA TRP A 391 -40.36 21.26 9.32
C TRP A 391 -40.28 19.74 9.20
N TYR A 392 -41.34 19.07 8.76
CA TYR A 392 -41.33 17.64 8.45
C TYR A 392 -40.25 17.28 7.41
N GLU A 393 -40.07 18.12 6.40
CA GLU A 393 -39.05 17.94 5.37
C GLU A 393 -37.64 18.33 5.88
N ASN A 394 -37.53 19.48 6.53
CA ASN A 394 -36.24 20.08 6.91
C ASN A 394 -35.58 19.45 8.14
N PHE A 395 -36.36 18.92 9.09
CA PHE A 395 -35.82 18.14 10.21
C PHE A 395 -35.67 16.66 9.86
N GLY A 396 -35.92 16.27 8.61
CA GLY A 396 -35.69 14.92 8.12
C GLY A 396 -36.68 13.87 8.65
N CYS A 397 -37.82 14.29 9.20
CA CYS A 397 -38.87 13.39 9.64
C CYS A 397 -39.34 12.48 8.49
N SER A 398 -39.34 13.01 7.26
CA SER A 398 -39.66 12.29 6.02
C SER A 398 -38.73 11.12 5.69
N ALA A 399 -37.50 11.12 6.23
CA ALA A 399 -36.57 10.01 6.04
C ALA A 399 -37.06 8.72 6.70
N CYS A 400 -37.87 8.83 7.77
CA CYS A 400 -38.36 7.71 8.57
C CYS A 400 -39.87 7.55 8.56
N HIS A 401 -40.63 8.64 8.50
CA HIS A 401 -42.09 8.68 8.58
C HIS A 401 -42.69 9.11 7.24
N THR A 402 -43.60 8.33 6.69
CA THR A 402 -44.26 8.61 5.41
C THR A 402 -45.62 9.30 5.62
N LEU A 403 -46.17 9.89 4.55
CA LEU A 403 -47.48 10.55 4.58
C LEU A 403 -48.58 9.74 3.85
N ASP A 404 -48.23 8.61 3.25
CA ASP A 404 -49.12 7.85 2.35
C ASP A 404 -49.69 6.56 2.96
N GLY A 405 -49.23 6.18 4.16
CA GLY A 405 -49.59 4.93 4.84
C GLY A 405 -48.53 3.84 4.74
N THR A 406 -47.49 4.00 3.92
CA THR A 406 -46.44 2.99 3.77
C THR A 406 -45.52 2.96 4.99
N ILE A 407 -45.18 1.77 5.49
CA ILE A 407 -44.25 1.65 6.63
C ILE A 407 -42.81 1.68 6.13
N LYS A 408 -41.98 2.55 6.71
CA LYS A 408 -40.54 2.66 6.42
C LYS A 408 -39.71 2.33 7.67
N VAL A 409 -39.06 3.33 8.27
CA VAL A 409 -38.28 3.16 9.51
C VAL A 409 -39.17 3.37 10.73
N GLY A 410 -40.03 4.38 10.68
CA GLY A 410 -41.06 4.68 11.67
C GLY A 410 -42.47 4.50 11.12
N PRO A 411 -43.50 4.68 11.96
CA PRO A 411 -44.90 4.64 11.53
C PRO A 411 -45.20 5.79 10.55
N SER A 412 -46.12 5.54 9.62
CA SER A 412 -46.70 6.58 8.77
C SER A 412 -47.47 7.59 9.61
N TRP A 413 -47.44 8.86 9.20
CA TRP A 413 -48.24 9.94 9.81
C TRP A 413 -49.67 10.00 9.27
N LYS A 414 -49.97 9.32 8.17
CA LYS A 414 -51.33 9.21 7.64
C LYS A 414 -52.29 8.59 8.66
N GLY A 415 -53.31 9.35 9.06
CA GLY A 415 -54.30 8.92 10.04
C GLY A 415 -53.74 8.74 11.45
N LEU A 416 -52.53 9.25 11.73
CA LEU A 416 -51.87 9.05 13.03
C LEU A 416 -52.61 9.77 14.14
N TYR A 417 -52.97 11.04 13.92
CA TYR A 417 -53.58 11.86 14.97
C TYR A 417 -54.92 11.29 15.41
N GLY A 418 -55.05 10.99 16.71
CA GLY A 418 -56.24 10.37 17.28
C GLY A 418 -56.36 8.85 17.07
N SER A 419 -55.38 8.19 16.44
CA SER A 419 -55.32 6.73 16.37
C SER A 419 -54.84 6.10 17.69
N GLU A 420 -55.13 4.81 17.89
CA GLU A 420 -54.57 4.04 19.01
C GLU A 420 -53.16 3.53 18.67
N ALA A 421 -52.16 3.95 19.43
CA ALA A 421 -50.80 3.46 19.36
C ALA A 421 -50.58 2.41 20.45
N LYS A 422 -50.36 1.15 20.04
CA LYS A 422 -50.01 0.05 20.94
C LYS A 422 -48.49 -0.08 21.04
N PHE A 423 -47.97 -0.23 22.27
CA PHE A 423 -46.53 -0.28 22.53
C PHE A 423 -46.03 -1.70 22.83
N THR A 424 -44.71 -1.87 22.80
CA THR A 424 -44.03 -3.16 23.04
C THR A 424 -44.27 -3.75 24.43
N ASP A 425 -44.67 -2.93 25.42
CA ASP A 425 -45.01 -3.37 26.78
C ASP A 425 -46.49 -3.80 26.93
N GLY A 426 -47.27 -3.73 25.84
CA GLY A 426 -48.69 -4.08 25.79
C GLY A 426 -49.64 -2.95 26.18
N THR A 427 -49.13 -1.78 26.56
CA THR A 427 -49.97 -0.60 26.84
C THR A 427 -50.42 0.07 25.53
N THR A 428 -51.46 0.90 25.61
CA THR A 428 -52.04 1.61 24.45
C THR A 428 -52.37 3.04 24.84
N VAL A 429 -52.05 3.98 23.96
CA VAL A 429 -52.32 5.42 24.13
C VAL A 429 -52.90 5.98 22.83
N VAL A 430 -53.79 6.96 22.94
CA VAL A 430 -54.27 7.71 21.78
C VAL A 430 -53.18 8.68 21.34
N ALA A 431 -52.86 8.71 20.05
CA ALA A 431 -51.85 9.59 19.49
C ALA A 431 -52.36 11.05 19.42
N ASP A 432 -52.34 11.73 20.57
CA ASP A 432 -52.69 13.13 20.77
C ASP A 432 -51.44 14.05 20.81
N ASP A 433 -51.64 15.35 21.01
CA ASP A 433 -50.56 16.34 21.11
C ASP A 433 -49.50 15.93 22.15
N ALA A 434 -49.91 15.44 23.32
CA ALA A 434 -49.00 15.06 24.39
C ALA A 434 -48.12 13.86 24.00
N TYR A 435 -48.71 12.85 23.37
CA TYR A 435 -47.96 11.70 22.86
C TYR A 435 -46.96 12.08 21.77
N ILE A 436 -47.36 12.95 20.84
CA ILE A 436 -46.47 13.37 19.74
C ILE A 436 -45.32 14.23 20.28
N ILE A 437 -45.59 15.16 21.21
CA ILE A 437 -44.55 15.95 21.87
C ILE A 437 -43.58 15.06 22.63
N GLU A 438 -44.08 14.09 23.41
CA GLU A 438 -43.24 13.12 24.13
C GLU A 438 -42.39 12.30 23.16
N SER A 439 -42.96 11.88 22.02
CA SER A 439 -42.25 11.09 21.02
C SER A 439 -41.11 11.88 20.35
N ILE A 440 -41.27 13.20 20.16
CA ILE A 440 -40.23 14.08 19.61
C ILE A 440 -39.17 14.43 20.67
N ARG A 441 -39.59 14.71 21.91
CA ARG A 441 -38.68 15.15 22.99
C ARG A 441 -37.94 14.02 23.68
N ASN A 442 -38.57 12.85 23.80
CA ASN A 442 -38.01 11.66 24.42
C ASN A 442 -38.17 10.45 23.48
N PRO A 443 -37.51 10.45 22.31
CA PRO A 443 -37.66 9.38 21.34
C PRO A 443 -37.33 8.01 21.94
N GLY A 444 -38.20 7.02 21.74
CA GLY A 444 -38.00 5.67 22.28
C GLY A 444 -38.54 5.45 23.70
N ALA A 445 -38.99 6.50 24.41
CA ALA A 445 -39.70 6.34 25.68
C ALA A 445 -40.97 5.47 25.54
N LYS A 446 -41.67 5.60 24.40
CA LYS A 446 -42.79 4.75 23.99
C LYS A 446 -42.60 4.32 22.54
N THR A 447 -42.18 3.08 22.34
CA THR A 447 -41.98 2.52 20.99
C THR A 447 -43.21 1.73 20.56
N VAL A 448 -43.78 2.09 19.41
CA VAL A 448 -44.93 1.39 18.81
C VAL A 448 -44.54 -0.04 18.45
N GLU A 449 -45.45 -0.99 18.72
CA GLU A 449 -45.26 -2.40 18.39
C GLU A 449 -44.95 -2.58 16.89
N GLY A 450 -43.93 -3.38 16.58
CA GLY A 450 -43.46 -3.60 15.21
C GLY A 450 -42.33 -2.67 14.75
N PHE A 451 -41.95 -1.66 15.55
CA PHE A 451 -40.81 -0.78 15.27
C PHE A 451 -39.64 -1.04 16.22
N THR A 452 -38.41 -0.84 15.72
CA THR A 452 -37.19 -1.07 16.51
C THR A 452 -36.90 0.12 17.43
N PRO A 453 -36.74 -0.09 18.75
CA PRO A 453 -36.37 0.97 19.68
C PRO A 453 -35.02 1.60 19.34
N GLY A 454 -34.88 2.90 19.61
CA GLY A 454 -33.61 3.62 19.45
C GLY A 454 -33.24 4.03 18.02
N LEU A 455 -34.10 3.77 17.02
CA LEU A 455 -33.88 4.23 15.64
C LEU A 455 -34.21 5.70 15.42
N MET A 456 -35.16 6.26 16.19
CA MET A 456 -35.47 7.69 16.12
C MET A 456 -34.35 8.50 16.80
N PRO A 457 -33.79 9.54 16.16
CA PRO A 457 -32.67 10.30 16.72
C PRO A 457 -33.00 10.87 18.10
N GLN A 458 -32.22 10.51 19.11
CA GLN A 458 -32.53 10.77 20.52
C GLN A 458 -32.50 12.26 20.91
N ASN A 459 -31.84 13.08 20.10
CA ASN A 459 -31.64 14.50 20.32
C ASN A 459 -32.31 15.38 19.25
N ILE A 460 -33.30 14.84 18.53
CA ILE A 460 -34.00 15.60 17.48
C ILE A 460 -34.63 16.89 18.03
N SER A 461 -35.17 16.85 19.26
CA SER A 461 -35.76 18.01 19.92
C SER A 461 -34.77 19.10 20.29
N ASP A 462 -33.48 18.78 20.46
CA ASP A 462 -32.46 19.76 20.86
C ASP A 462 -32.24 20.83 19.79
N LYS A 463 -32.72 20.57 18.58
CA LYS A 463 -32.61 21.44 17.41
C LYS A 463 -33.95 22.03 16.98
N MET A 464 -35.04 21.79 17.73
CA MET A 464 -36.36 22.32 17.43
C MET A 464 -36.84 23.23 18.55
N SER A 465 -37.39 24.39 18.19
CA SER A 465 -38.13 25.24 19.11
C SER A 465 -39.53 24.68 19.39
N ASP A 466 -40.14 25.14 20.49
CA ASP A 466 -41.49 24.73 20.88
C ASP A 466 -42.54 25.07 19.80
N ASP A 467 -42.40 26.24 19.17
CA ASP A 467 -43.28 26.66 18.07
C ASP A 467 -43.14 25.75 16.84
N GLN A 468 -41.91 25.33 16.50
CA GLN A 468 -41.68 24.40 15.39
C GLN A 468 -42.30 23.02 15.65
N ILE A 469 -42.21 22.52 16.89
CA ILE A 469 -42.87 21.26 17.28
C ILE A 469 -44.39 21.42 17.17
N SER A 470 -44.94 22.55 17.63
CA SER A 470 -46.36 22.85 17.51
C SER A 470 -46.83 22.91 16.06
N ASP A 471 -46.07 23.57 15.17
CA ASP A 471 -46.36 23.62 13.74
C ASP A 471 -46.41 22.21 13.12
N VAL A 472 -45.45 21.33 13.45
CA VAL A 472 -45.43 19.92 12.99
C VAL A 472 -46.68 19.17 13.41
N ILE A 473 -47.15 19.38 14.65
CA ILE A 473 -48.38 18.74 15.15
C ILE A 473 -49.61 19.23 14.38
N GLU A 474 -49.71 20.53 14.12
CA GLU A 474 -50.79 21.08 13.29
C GLU A 474 -50.80 20.49 11.88
N PHE A 475 -49.62 20.26 11.29
CA PHE A 475 -49.52 19.52 10.03
C PHE A 475 -50.00 18.08 10.15
N ILE A 476 -49.56 17.32 11.17
CA ILE A 476 -49.99 15.93 11.40
C ILE A 476 -51.52 15.82 11.53
N LYS A 477 -52.18 16.77 12.20
CA LYS A 477 -53.65 16.82 12.35
C LYS A 477 -54.39 16.86 11.01
N THR A 478 -53.75 17.34 9.94
CA THR A 478 -54.36 17.40 8.60
C THR A 478 -54.30 16.07 7.84
N LEU A 479 -53.44 15.15 8.24
CA LEU A 479 -53.17 13.89 7.54
C LEU A 479 -54.15 12.80 7.98
N LYS A 480 -55.28 12.67 7.29
CA LYS A 480 -56.33 11.70 7.60
C LYS A 480 -56.14 10.32 6.99
#